data_AF-A0AA37NXK1-F1
#
_entry.id   AF-A0AA37NXK1-F1
#
_cell.length_a   1.000
_cell.length_b   1.000
_cell.length_c   1.000
_cell.angle_alpha   90.00
_cell.angle_beta   90.00
_cell.angle_gamma   90.00
#
_symmetry.space_group_name_H-M   'P 1'
#
loop_
_entity.id
_entity.type
_entity.pdbx_description
1 polymer ?
#
loop_
_entity_poly.entity_id
_entity_poly.type
_entity_poly.pdbx_seq_one_letter_code
_entity_poly.pdbx_strand_id
1 'polypeptide(L)'
;MSRRGYSVKQAKEDAVRNYYGGVSPSRPTSTSPSFSQIVPVMLSEEEFSLSGVTITFNSGMTISFKRVTPGGIIQMLHDYERREGDPCIL
;
A
#
# COMPACT_ATOMS: atom_id res chain seq x y z
N MET A 1 55.45 -20.87 17.57
CA MET A 1 54.02 -21.24 17.51
C MET A 1 53.55 -21.16 16.06
N SER A 2 53.20 -22.28 15.43
CA SER A 2 52.67 -22.30 14.05
C SER A 2 51.22 -21.85 14.06
N ARG A 3 50.92 -20.69 13.47
CA ARG A 3 49.53 -20.25 13.24
C ARG A 3 48.98 -21.02 12.05
N ARG A 4 48.44 -22.22 12.30
CA ARG A 4 47.59 -22.88 11.31
C ARG A 4 46.29 -22.08 11.23
N GLY A 5 46.12 -21.33 10.15
CA GLY A 5 44.89 -20.58 9.91
C GLY A 5 43.71 -21.52 9.75
N TYR A 6 42.54 -21.12 10.25
CA TYR A 6 41.30 -21.83 9.95
C TYR A 6 40.96 -21.62 8.48
N SER A 7 40.80 -22.72 7.74
CA SER A 7 40.33 -22.66 6.36
C SER A 7 38.87 -22.22 6.34
N VAL A 8 38.55 -21.21 5.54
CA VAL A 8 37.17 -20.74 5.34
C VAL A 8 36.24 -21.88 4.89
N LYS A 9 36.77 -22.83 4.11
CA LYS A 9 36.02 -24.02 3.69
C LYS A 9 35.61 -24.87 4.90
N GLN A 10 36.54 -25.07 5.82
CA GLN A 10 36.31 -25.88 7.02
C GLN A 10 35.38 -25.17 8.00
N ALA A 11 35.54 -23.85 8.17
CA ALA A 11 34.62 -23.04 8.97
C ALA A 11 33.17 -23.12 8.44
N LYS A 12 33.00 -23.13 7.11
CA LYS A 12 31.67 -23.25 6.49
C LYS A 12 31.05 -24.64 6.72
N GLU A 13 31.84 -25.70 6.59
CA GLU A 13 31.38 -27.07 6.83
C GLU A 13 31.02 -27.29 8.30
N ASP A 14 31.83 -26.78 9.23
CA ASP A 14 31.55 -26.85 10.66
C ASP A 14 30.27 -26.09 11.02
N ALA A 15 30.06 -24.91 10.45
CA ALA A 15 28.83 -24.13 10.64
C ALA A 15 27.59 -24.89 10.18
N VAL A 16 27.64 -25.51 8.99
CA VAL A 16 26.53 -26.32 8.45
C VAL A 16 26.30 -27.56 9.31
N ARG A 17 27.36 -28.27 9.71
CA ARG A 17 27.24 -29.45 10.59
C ARG A 17 26.63 -29.11 11.94
N ASN A 18 27.05 -28.00 12.56
CA ASN A 18 26.51 -27.56 13.84
C ASN A 18 25.05 -27.12 13.73
N TYR A 19 24.68 -26.45 12.63
CA TYR A 19 23.31 -25.95 12.43
C TYR A 19 22.31 -27.09 12.17
N TYR A 20 22.71 -28.11 11.40
CA TYR A 20 21.84 -29.24 11.06
C TYR A 20 22.13 -30.49 11.91
N GLY A 21 22.87 -30.39 13.01
CA GLY A 21 23.16 -31.54 13.88
C GLY A 21 23.80 -32.75 13.17
N GLY A 22 24.55 -32.53 12.09
CA GLY A 22 25.21 -33.58 11.31
C GLY A 22 24.34 -34.30 10.27
N VAL A 23 23.08 -33.92 10.08
CA VAL A 23 22.26 -34.43 8.95
C VAL A 23 22.44 -33.57 7.70
N SER A 24 22.45 -34.19 6.51
CA SER A 24 22.52 -33.42 5.25
C SER A 24 21.28 -32.53 5.12
N PRO A 25 21.43 -31.24 4.77
CA PRO A 25 20.28 -30.38 4.55
C PRO A 25 19.39 -31.00 3.46
N SER A 26 18.11 -31.25 3.78
CA SER A 26 17.14 -31.63 2.76
C SER A 26 17.00 -30.47 1.77
N ARG A 27 17.03 -30.78 0.47
CA ARG A 27 16.79 -29.79 -0.58
C ARG A 27 15.43 -29.14 -0.30
N PRO A 28 15.36 -27.81 -0.08
CA PRO A 28 14.07 -27.16 0.05
C PRO A 28 13.32 -27.33 -1.28
N THR A 29 12.13 -27.93 -1.23
CA THR A 29 11.18 -27.85 -2.34
C THR A 29 10.74 -26.39 -2.40
N SER A 30 11.45 -25.59 -3.20
CA SER A 30 11.13 -24.19 -3.47
C SER A 30 9.72 -24.12 -4.07
N THR A 31 8.72 -23.89 -3.23
CA THR A 31 7.45 -23.32 -3.68
C THR A 31 7.74 -21.83 -3.87
N SER A 32 7.74 -21.38 -5.12
CA SER A 32 7.94 -19.97 -5.44
C SER A 32 6.85 -19.14 -4.72
N PRO A 33 7.17 -18.04 -4.03
CA PRO A 33 6.14 -17.17 -3.48
C PRO A 33 5.35 -16.60 -4.65
N SER A 34 4.04 -16.84 -4.68
CA SER A 34 3.14 -16.22 -5.65
C SER A 34 2.74 -14.82 -5.14
N PHE A 35 2.68 -13.86 -6.05
CA PHE A 35 2.13 -12.54 -5.74
C PHE A 35 0.60 -12.63 -5.80
N SER A 36 -0.07 -12.38 -4.68
CA SER A 36 -1.53 -12.27 -4.65
C SER A 36 -1.93 -10.84 -4.98
N GLN A 37 -2.66 -10.65 -6.08
CA GLN A 37 -3.28 -9.36 -6.39
C GLN A 37 -4.42 -9.10 -5.41
N ILE A 38 -4.28 -8.08 -4.57
CA ILE A 38 -5.39 -7.59 -3.75
C ILE A 38 -6.22 -6.68 -4.64
N VAL A 39 -7.41 -7.13 -5.02
CA VAL A 39 -8.41 -6.28 -5.69
C VAL A 39 -9.27 -5.67 -4.59
N PRO A 40 -9.19 -4.33 -4.36
CA PRO A 40 -10.07 -3.70 -3.38
C PRO A 40 -11.52 -3.85 -3.84
N VAL A 41 -12.40 -4.22 -2.91
CA VAL A 41 -13.84 -4.26 -3.16
C VAL A 41 -14.30 -2.82 -3.36
N MET A 42 -14.68 -2.48 -4.59
CA MET A 42 -15.34 -1.22 -4.91
C MET A 42 -16.81 -1.37 -4.53
N LEU A 43 -17.20 -0.79 -3.39
CA LEU A 43 -18.60 -0.63 -3.01
C LEU A 43 -19.30 0.31 -4.02
N SER A 44 -20.61 0.17 -4.20
CA SER A 44 -21.34 1.05 -5.13
C SER A 44 -21.35 2.50 -4.61
N GLU A 45 -21.50 3.48 -5.50
CA GLU A 45 -21.47 4.90 -5.11
C GLU A 45 -22.55 5.24 -4.07
N GLU A 46 -23.70 4.56 -4.11
CA GLU A 46 -24.79 4.72 -3.16
C GLU A 46 -24.42 4.25 -1.75
N GLU A 47 -23.59 3.21 -1.66
CA GLU A 47 -23.10 2.63 -0.41
C GLU A 47 -22.02 3.51 0.23
N PHE A 48 -21.28 4.28 -0.59
CA PHE A 48 -20.25 5.23 -0.14
C PHE A 48 -20.77 6.68 -0.06
N SER A 49 -21.89 6.88 0.64
CA SER A 49 -22.43 8.23 0.89
C SER A 49 -22.00 8.79 2.24
N LEU A 50 -21.43 9.99 2.22
CA LEU A 50 -21.07 10.76 3.40
C LEU A 50 -22.32 11.50 3.92
N SER A 51 -22.45 11.63 5.24
CA SER A 51 -23.57 12.34 5.86
C SER A 51 -23.08 13.54 6.68
N GLY A 52 -23.84 14.64 6.66
CA GLY A 52 -23.53 15.84 7.44
C GLY A 52 -22.22 16.53 7.03
N VAL A 53 -21.93 16.58 5.72
CA VAL A 53 -20.72 17.23 5.20
C VAL A 53 -20.95 18.73 5.07
N THR A 54 -20.04 19.55 5.58
CA THR A 54 -20.08 21.00 5.41
C THR A 54 -18.77 21.48 4.81
N ILE A 55 -18.87 22.26 3.73
CA ILE A 55 -17.73 22.86 3.03
C ILE A 55 -17.82 24.36 3.22
N THR A 56 -16.75 24.96 3.72
CA THR A 56 -16.62 26.41 3.91
C THR A 56 -15.55 26.93 2.96
N PHE A 57 -15.93 27.82 2.06
CA PHE A 57 -15.02 28.47 1.13
C PHE A 57 -14.39 29.68 1.79
N ASN A 58 -13.18 30.05 1.34
CA ASN A 58 -12.47 31.23 1.85
C ASN A 58 -13.24 32.54 1.65
N SER A 59 -14.22 32.57 0.75
CA SER A 59 -15.16 33.69 0.59
C SER A 59 -16.12 33.88 1.78
N GLY A 60 -16.12 32.95 2.75
CA GLY A 60 -17.10 32.88 3.82
C GLY A 60 -18.39 32.15 3.42
N MET A 61 -18.53 31.73 2.16
CA MET A 61 -19.66 30.91 1.72
C MET A 61 -19.57 29.51 2.34
N THR A 62 -20.70 28.99 2.81
CA THR A 62 -20.78 27.65 3.39
C THR A 62 -21.88 26.84 2.70
N ILE A 63 -21.59 25.60 2.34
CA ILE A 63 -22.55 24.64 1.76
C ILE A 63 -22.60 23.39 2.64
N SER A 64 -23.81 22.99 3.05
CA SER A 64 -24.03 21.80 3.86
C SER A 64 -24.81 20.74 3.10
N PHE A 65 -24.30 19.51 3.12
CA PHE A 65 -24.92 18.33 2.52
C PHE A 65 -25.44 17.40 3.60
N LYS A 66 -26.73 17.08 3.53
CA LYS A 66 -27.33 16.06 4.40
C LYS A 66 -26.75 14.68 4.09
N ARG A 67 -26.67 14.34 2.80
CA ARG A 67 -25.97 13.17 2.25
C ARG A 67 -25.36 13.53 0.90
N VAL A 68 -24.15 13.04 0.62
CA VAL A 68 -23.47 13.27 -0.66
C VAL A 68 -22.41 12.19 -0.89
N THR A 69 -22.19 11.77 -2.13
CA THR A 69 -21.08 10.87 -2.48
C THR A 69 -19.79 11.67 -2.62
N PRO A 70 -18.60 11.07 -2.39
CA PRO A 70 -17.33 11.76 -2.66
C PRO A 70 -17.24 12.29 -4.09
N GLY A 71 -17.70 11.53 -5.08
CA GLY A 71 -17.79 11.97 -6.48
C GLY A 71 -18.65 13.23 -6.65
N GLY A 72 -19.81 13.29 -5.98
CA GLY A 72 -20.67 14.46 -5.98
C GLY A 72 -20.03 15.71 -5.36
N ILE A 73 -19.21 15.54 -4.32
CA ILE A 73 -18.44 16.66 -3.74
C ILE A 73 -17.40 17.17 -4.75
N ILE A 74 -16.64 16.27 -5.37
CA ILE A 74 -15.60 16.62 -6.34
C ILE A 74 -16.22 17.36 -7.53
N GLN A 75 -17.34 16.86 -8.07
CA GLN A 75 -18.04 17.52 -9.17
C GLN A 75 -18.52 18.93 -8.77
N MET A 76 -19.11 19.06 -7.59
CA MET A 76 -19.58 20.36 -7.08
C MET A 76 -18.43 21.37 -6.94
N LEU A 77 -17.26 20.95 -6.43
CA LEU A 77 -16.08 21.81 -6.34
C LEU A 77 -15.60 22.22 -7.74
N HIS A 78 -15.58 21.28 -8.69
CA HIS A 78 -15.19 21.55 -10.07
C HIS A 78 -16.14 22.53 -10.76
N ASP A 79 -17.45 22.44 -10.48
CA ASP A 79 -18.46 23.36 -11.02
C ASP A 79 -18.38 24.74 -10.33
N TYR A 80 -18.02 24.79 -9.04
CA TYR A 80 -17.81 26.04 -8.31
C TYR A 80 -16.56 26.79 -8.78
N GLU A 81 -15.46 26.08 -9.03
CA GLU A 81 -14.22 26.65 -9.60
C GLU A 81 -14.40 27.11 -11.05
N ARG A 82 -15.28 26.46 -11.81
CA ARG A 82 -15.68 26.92 -13.14
C ARG A 82 -16.61 28.14 -13.06
N ARG A 83 -16.02 29.31 -12.88
CA ARG A 83 -16.61 30.58 -13.30
C ARG A 83 -15.83 31.17 -14.49
N GLU A 84 -16.53 31.25 -15.62
CA GLU A 84 -16.19 31.88 -16.91
C GLU A 84 -14.70 32.00 -17.27
N GLY A 85 -14.18 30.97 -17.96
CA GLY A 85 -13.06 31.15 -18.89
C GLY A 85 -11.81 30.33 -18.63
N ASP A 86 -11.57 29.84 -17.40
CA ASP A 86 -10.31 29.16 -17.09
C ASP A 86 -10.43 27.63 -17.07
N PRO A 87 -9.46 26.91 -17.68
CA PRO A 87 -9.41 25.46 -17.63
C PRO A 87 -8.93 24.99 -16.26
N CYS A 88 -9.71 24.13 -15.61
CA CYS A 88 -9.27 23.35 -14.46
C CYS A 88 -8.16 22.39 -14.93
N ILE A 89 -6.93 22.60 -14.46
CA ILE A 89 -5.81 21.66 -14.65
C ILE A 89 -5.62 20.93 -13.32
N LEU A 90 -5.87 19.62 -13.34
CA LEU A 90 -5.59 18.67 -12.25
C LEU A 90 -4.08 18.47 -12.06
#